data_AF-A0A7C6ZK78-F1
#
_entry.id   AF-A0A7C6ZK78-F1
#
_cell.length_a   1.000
_cell.length_b   1.000
_cell.length_c   1.000
_cell.angle_alpha   90.00
_cell.angle_beta   90.00
_cell.angle_gamma   90.00
#
_symmetry.space_group_name_H-M   'P 1'
#
loop_
_entity.id
_entity.type
_entity.pdbx_description
1 polymer ?
#
loop_
_entity_poly.entity_id
_entity_poly.type
_entity_poly.pdbx_seq_one_letter_code
_entity_poly.pdbx_strand_id
1 'polypeptide(L)'
;MVEQALPRSFWVELLRLYDEFMKTGKTDEKTIQMLSKAGLLREGTMMGQEIIKAFPHLEFKDVEPLVRKGIRDKIVDNLKRAVDDSI
;
A
#
# COMPACT_ATOMS: atom_id res chain seq x y z
N MET A 1 -20.75 -1.66 -2.51
CA MET A 1 -20.03 -2.43 -3.55
C MET A 1 -19.29 -3.52 -2.81
N VAL A 2 -19.52 -4.79 -3.14
CA VAL A 2 -18.77 -5.90 -2.53
C VAL A 2 -17.36 -5.79 -3.10
N GLU A 3 -16.40 -5.30 -2.31
CA GLU A 3 -14.98 -5.43 -2.65
C GLU A 3 -14.70 -6.93 -2.73
N GLN A 4 -14.53 -7.44 -3.95
CA GLN A 4 -14.08 -8.81 -4.13
C GLN A 4 -12.73 -8.94 -3.42
N ALA A 5 -12.66 -9.85 -2.44
CA ALA A 5 -11.42 -10.12 -1.75
C ALA A 5 -10.34 -10.49 -2.77
N LEU A 6 -9.23 -9.74 -2.77
CA LEU A 6 -8.13 -10.00 -3.69
C LEU A 6 -7.40 -11.29 -3.29
N PRO A 7 -7.00 -12.12 -4.26
CA PRO A 7 -6.39 -13.42 -3.99
C PRO A 7 -5.03 -13.27 -3.29
N ARG A 8 -4.59 -14.32 -2.59
CA ARG A 8 -3.30 -14.31 -1.89
C ARG A 8 -2.13 -14.04 -2.84
N SER A 9 -2.16 -14.65 -4.02
CA SER A 9 -1.17 -14.47 -5.09
C SER A 9 -0.98 -13.00 -5.47
N PHE A 10 -2.06 -12.23 -5.52
CA PHE A 10 -2.02 -10.79 -5.77
C PHE A 10 -1.26 -10.05 -4.67
N TRP A 11 -1.53 -10.35 -3.39
CA TRP A 11 -0.87 -9.68 -2.27
C TRP A 11 0.62 -10.03 -2.17
N VAL A 12 0.99 -11.28 -2.48
CA VAL A 12 2.40 -11.70 -2.55
C VAL A 12 3.15 -10.90 -3.62
N GLU A 13 2.57 -10.79 -4.81
CA GLU A 13 3.19 -10.04 -5.91
C GLU A 13 3.28 -8.54 -5.58
N LEU A 14 2.21 -7.96 -5.04
CA LEU A 14 2.20 -6.56 -4.65
C LEU A 14 3.25 -6.27 -3.57
N LEU A 15 3.38 -7.14 -2.56
CA LEU A 15 4.40 -6.97 -1.52
C LEU A 15 5.82 -7.00 -2.11
N ARG A 16 6.10 -7.93 -3.03
CA ARG A 16 7.40 -8.03 -3.70
C ARG A 16 7.75 -6.74 -4.45
N LEU A 17 6.81 -6.24 -5.26
CA LEU A 17 6.99 -5.02 -6.05
C LEU A 17 7.13 -3.79 -5.14
N TYR A 18 6.32 -3.70 -4.08
CA TYR A 18 6.37 -2.59 -3.15
C TYR A 18 7.68 -2.54 -2.36
N ASP A 19 8.20 -3.70 -1.94
CA ASP A 19 9.50 -3.80 -1.27
C ASP A 19 10.66 -3.41 -2.20
N GLU A 20 10.55 -3.71 -3.50
CA GLU A 20 11.52 -3.26 -4.51
C GLU A 20 11.47 -1.74 -4.70
N PHE A 21 10.26 -1.16 -4.80
CA PHE A 21 10.07 0.29 -4.82
C PHE A 21 10.67 0.97 -3.59
N MET A 22 10.46 0.44 -2.39
CA MET A 22 11.03 1.03 -1.17
C MET A 22 12.56 1.02 -1.15
N LYS A 23 13.19 0.00 -1.75
CA LYS A 23 14.66 -0.12 -1.82
C LYS A 23 15.27 0.77 -2.89
N THR A 24 14.62 0.87 -4.05
CA THR A 24 15.20 1.48 -5.26
C THR A 24 14.68 2.89 -5.53
N GLY A 25 13.55 3.27 -4.93
CA GLY A 25 12.81 4.48 -5.25
C GLY A 25 12.14 4.46 -6.63
N LYS A 26 12.30 3.38 -7.40
CA LYS A 26 11.73 3.25 -8.75
C LYS A 26 10.32 2.66 -8.65
N THR A 27 9.37 3.37 -9.22
CA THR A 27 7.99 2.89 -9.37
C THR A 27 7.75 2.54 -10.82
N ASP A 28 7.22 1.35 -11.08
CA ASP A 28 6.75 0.94 -12.40
C ASP A 28 5.21 1.02 -12.49
N GLU A 29 4.70 1.00 -13.73
CA GLU A 29 3.27 1.07 -14.01
C GLU A 29 2.48 -0.07 -13.36
N LYS A 30 3.04 -1.28 -13.32
CA LYS A 30 2.38 -2.45 -12.75
C LYS A 30 2.16 -2.28 -11.25
N THR A 31 3.16 -1.78 -10.54
CA THR A 31 3.06 -1.46 -9.11
C THR A 31 1.94 -0.45 -8.84
N ILE A 32 1.84 0.61 -9.66
CA ILE A 32 0.77 1.62 -9.54
C ILE A 32 -0.62 1.00 -9.80
N GLN A 33 -0.75 0.20 -10.86
CA GLN A 33 -2.00 -0.47 -11.20
C GLN A 33 -2.48 -1.42 -10.08
N MET A 34 -1.56 -2.18 -9.48
CA MET A 34 -1.89 -3.07 -8.37
C MET A 34 -2.26 -2.30 -7.10
N LEU A 35 -1.54 -1.24 -6.75
CA LEU A 35 -1.93 -0.37 -5.63
C LEU A 35 -3.30 0.27 -5.85
N SER A 36 -3.62 0.66 -7.08
CA SER A 36 -4.94 1.20 -7.46
C SER A 36 -6.03 0.15 -7.29
N LYS A 37 -5.82 -1.06 -7.82
CA LYS A 37 -6.76 -2.19 -7.70
C LYS A 37 -7.01 -2.60 -6.24
N ALA A 38 -5.98 -2.46 -5.39
CA ALA A 38 -6.07 -2.72 -3.96
C ALA A 38 -6.68 -1.56 -3.14
N GLY A 39 -7.03 -0.42 -3.77
CA GLY A 39 -7.50 0.78 -3.08
C GLY A 39 -6.42 1.54 -2.29
N LEU A 40 -5.19 1.05 -2.29
CA LEU A 40 -4.11 1.54 -1.44
C LEU A 40 -3.54 2.90 -1.86
N LEU A 41 -3.71 3.31 -3.13
CA LEU A 41 -3.34 4.68 -3.54
C LEU A 41 -4.18 5.72 -2.81
N ARG A 42 -5.51 5.53 -2.79
CA ARG A 42 -6.44 6.43 -2.11
C ARG A 42 -6.20 6.42 -0.60
N GLU A 43 -6.01 5.25 -0.02
CA GLU A 43 -5.70 5.13 1.41
C GLU A 43 -4.40 5.82 1.78
N GLY A 44 -3.37 5.72 0.93
CA GLY A 44 -2.09 6.41 1.16
C GLY A 44 -2.25 7.92 1.15
N THR A 45 -3.04 8.46 0.21
CA THR A 45 -3.37 9.89 0.19
C THR A 45 -4.11 10.33 1.45
N MET A 46 -5.11 9.56 1.90
CA MET A 46 -5.87 9.87 3.11
C MET A 46 -4.99 9.84 4.35
N MET A 47 -4.15 8.81 4.49
CA MET A 47 -3.20 8.69 5.60
C MET A 47 -2.24 9.89 5.66
N GLY A 48 -1.71 10.32 4.51
CA GLY A 48 -0.85 11.50 4.44
C GLY A 48 -1.57 12.78 4.86
N GLN A 49 -2.81 12.98 4.40
CA GLN A 49 -3.63 14.14 4.78
C GLN A 49 -3.97 14.15 6.27
N GLU A 50 -4.29 13.00 6.85
CA GLU A 50 -4.59 12.86 8.28
C GLU A 50 -3.36 13.20 9.14
N ILE A 51 -2.17 12.70 8.77
CA ILE A 51 -0.93 13.00 9.48
C ILE A 51 -0.59 14.49 9.39
N ILE A 52 -0.64 15.09 8.20
CA ILE A 52 -0.38 16.53 8.02
C ILE A 52 -1.36 17.37 8.83
N LYS A 53 -2.64 16.98 8.85
CA LYS A 53 -3.68 17.68 9.62
C LYS A 53 -3.44 17.55 11.14
N ALA A 54 -3.01 16.39 11.61
CA ALA A 54 -2.73 16.15 13.02
C ALA A 54 -1.43 16.83 13.48
N PHE A 55 -0.45 16.96 12.59
CA PHE A 55 0.87 17.53 12.87
C PHE A 55 1.24 18.58 11.81
N PRO A 56 0.67 19.81 11.89
CA PRO A 56 0.83 20.83 10.85
C PRO A 56 2.26 21.36 10.67
N HIS A 57 3.16 21.04 11.60
CA HIS A 57 4.58 21.41 11.54
C HIS A 57 5.43 20.40 10.76
N LEU A 58 4.87 19.23 10.40
CA LEU A 58 5.56 18.25 9.57
C LEU A 58 5.44 18.64 8.10
N GLU A 59 6.55 18.50 7.37
CA GLU A 59 6.54 18.64 5.93
C GLU A 59 6.21 17.29 5.27
N PHE A 60 5.85 17.34 3.99
CA PHE A 60 5.58 16.12 3.22
C PHE A 60 6.71 15.08 3.31
N LYS A 61 7.98 15.52 3.34
CA LYS A 61 9.15 14.65 3.46
C LYS A 61 9.20 13.85 4.77
N ASP A 62 8.60 14.38 5.84
CA ASP A 62 8.56 13.74 7.16
C ASP A 62 7.38 12.75 7.22
N VAL A 63 6.31 13.05 6.48
CA VAL A 63 5.07 12.25 6.41
C VAL A 63 5.19 11.09 5.41
N GLU A 64 5.86 11.31 4.28
CA GLU A 64 5.98 10.33 3.21
C GLU A 64 6.53 8.97 3.68
N PRO A 65 7.61 8.88 4.49
CA PRO A 65 8.10 7.60 5.00
C PRO A 65 7.07 6.87 5.88
N LEU A 66 6.29 7.62 6.66
CA LEU A 66 5.23 7.07 7.52
C LEU A 66 4.10 6.47 6.67
N VAL A 67 3.68 7.19 5.64
CA VAL A 67 2.67 6.72 4.68
C VAL A 67 3.15 5.46 3.97
N ARG A 68 4.39 5.47 3.46
CA ARG A 68 4.99 4.31 2.78
C ARG A 68 5.02 3.07 3.68
N LYS A 69 5.44 3.24 4.93
CA LYS A 69 5.41 2.15 5.93
C LYS A 69 3.99 1.66 6.18
N GLY A 70 3.03 2.56 6.38
CA GLY A 70 1.63 2.20 6.63
C GLY A 70 0.98 1.43 5.47
N ILE A 71 1.28 1.79 4.23
CA ILE A 71 0.83 1.03 3.05
C ILE A 71 1.43 -0.36 3.01
N ARG A 72 2.73 -0.50 3.30
CA ARG A 72 3.38 -1.81 3.38
C ARG A 72 2.75 -2.70 4.45
N ASP A 73 2.52 -2.16 5.64
CA ASP A 73 1.91 -2.91 6.75
C ASP A 73 0.50 -3.39 6.38
N LYS A 74 -0.30 -2.56 5.70
CA LYS A 74 -1.60 -2.96 5.15
C LYS A 74 -1.51 -4.07 4.10
N ILE A 75 -0.52 -4.02 3.19
CA ILE A 75 -0.28 -5.11 2.23
C ILE A 75 0.00 -6.43 2.97
N VAL A 76 0.85 -6.38 4.01
CA VAL A 76 1.17 -7.56 4.84
C VAL A 76 -0.05 -8.08 5.59
N ASP A 77 -0.88 -7.20 6.14
CA ASP A 77 -2.08 -7.59 6.87
C ASP A 77 -3.14 -8.20 5.95
N ASN A 78 -3.32 -7.64 4.75
CA ASN A 78 -4.19 -8.23 3.74
C ASN A 78 -3.65 -9.57 3.23
N LEU A 79 -2.34 -9.71 3.06
CA LEU A 79 -1.72 -10.99 2.73
C LEU A 79 -1.98 -12.06 3.80
N LYS A 80 -1.93 -11.70 5.09
CA LYS A 80 -2.25 -12.63 6.20
C LYS A 80 -3.72 -13.04 6.23
N ARG A 81 -4.62 -12.14 5.82
CA ARG A 81 -6.08 -12.38 5.77
C ARG A 81 -6.51 -13.13 4.52
N ALA A 82 -5.76 -13.02 3.43
CA ALA A 82 -6.05 -13.73 2.19
C ALA A 82 -5.86 -15.25 2.41
N VAL A 83 -6.95 -15.98 2.24
CA VAL A 83 -6.96 -17.44 2.21
C VAL A 83 -6.23 -17.91 0.95
N ASP A 84 -5.49 -19.02 1.03
CA ASP A 84 -4.87 -19.63 -0.15
C ASP A 84 -5.94 -19.94 -1.21
N ASP A 85 -5.61 -19.68 -2.47
CA ASP A 85 -6.41 -20.09 -3.64
C ASP A 85 -6.28 -21.62 -3.83
N SER A 86 -6.53 -22.40 -2.78
CA SER A 86 -6.62 -23.86 -2.86
C SER A 86 -8.07 -24.25 -3.14
N ILE A 87 -8.40 -24.34 -4.44
CA ILE A 87 -9.47 -25.21 -4.96
C ILE A 87 -8.80 -26.48 -5.48
#